data_AF-A0A3D2J9Z7-F1
#
_entry.id   AF-A0A3D2J9Z7-F1
#
_cell.length_a   1.000
_cell.length_b   1.000
_cell.length_c   1.000
_cell.angle_alpha   90.00
_cell.angle_beta   90.00
_cell.angle_gamma   90.00
#
_symmetry.space_group_name_H-M   'P 1'
#
loop_
_entity.id
_entity.type
_entity.pdbx_description
1 polymer ?
#
loop_
_entity_poly.entity_id
_entity_poly.type
_entity_poly.pdbx_seq_one_letter_code
_entity_poly.pdbx_strand_id
1 'polypeptide(L)' 'ASYDGYTSCPLVTGYGRLVLAEFDYDLKPKETFPINQAQERFSMYLLKAFGLPAMYWYGML' A
#
# COMPACT_ATOMS: atom_id res chain seq x y z
N ALA A 1 -11.05 13.27 -16.64
CA ALA A 1 -10.50 12.77 -15.37
C ALA A 1 -9.10 13.34 -15.22
N SER A 2 -8.82 14.08 -14.15
CA SER A 2 -7.43 14.41 -13.79
C SER A 2 -6.89 13.29 -12.90
N TYR A 3 -5.60 13.01 -13.02
CA TYR A 3 -4.92 12.07 -12.15
C TYR A 3 -4.34 12.84 -10.96
N ASP A 4 -4.72 12.43 -9.76
CA ASP A 4 -4.40 13.11 -8.49
C ASP A 4 -2.95 12.85 -8.02
N GLY A 5 -2.13 12.12 -8.80
CA GLY A 5 -0.78 11.76 -8.38
C GLY A 5 -0.70 10.64 -7.36
N TYR A 6 -1.77 9.85 -7.22
CA TYR A 6 -1.82 8.78 -6.24
C TYR A 6 -0.68 7.79 -6.43
N THR A 7 0.14 7.64 -5.40
CA THR A 7 1.23 6.68 -5.35
C THR A 7 1.20 5.92 -4.03
N SER A 8 1.56 4.65 -4.09
CA SER A 8 1.65 3.77 -2.93
C SER A 8 3.06 3.20 -2.82
N CYS A 9 3.68 3.41 -1.66
CA CYS A 9 5.00 2.90 -1.32
C CYS A 9 4.88 1.88 -0.18
N PRO A 10 4.93 0.57 -0.49
CA PRO A 10 4.97 -0.48 0.52
C PRO A 10 6.38 -0.59 1.13
N LEU A 11 6.61 0.14 2.23
CA LEU A 11 7.88 0.18 2.95
C LEU A 11 7.99 -1.05 3.88
N VAL A 12 8.84 -2.00 3.50
CA VAL A 12 9.16 -3.15 4.35
C VAL A 12 10.13 -2.70 5.43
N THR A 13 9.66 -2.62 6.67
CA THR A 13 10.50 -2.22 7.81
C THR A 13 11.16 -3.42 8.50
N GLY A 14 10.70 -4.64 8.23
CA GLY A 14 11.34 -5.88 8.67
C GLY A 14 10.62 -7.13 8.17
N TYR A 15 11.16 -8.31 8.47
CA TYR A 15 10.49 -9.58 8.16
C TYR A 15 9.17 -9.68 8.95
N GLY A 16 8.05 -9.64 8.22
CA GLY A 16 6.71 -9.62 8.81
C GLY A 16 6.17 -8.23 9.16
N ARG A 17 6.87 -7.14 8.83
CA ARG A 17 6.38 -5.78 9.10
C ARG A 17 6.47 -4.91 7.87
N LEU A 18 5.37 -4.22 7.59
CA LEU A 18 5.24 -3.33 6.46
C LEU A 18 4.42 -2.11 6.86
N VAL A 19 4.90 -0.94 6.45
CA VAL A 19 4.19 0.33 6.49
C VAL A 19 3.73 0.61 5.06
N LEU A 20 2.43 0.79 4.87
CA LEU A 20 1.86 1.10 3.57
C LEU A 20 1.70 2.62 3.50
N ALA A 21 2.62 3.30 2.83
CA ALA A 21 2.54 4.74 2.67
C ALA A 21 1.81 5.07 1.37
N GLU A 22 0.58 5.59 1.48
CA GLU A 22 -0.22 6.04 0.32
C GLU A 22 -0.34 7.56 0.35
N PHE A 23 0.06 8.23 -0.73
CA PHE A 23 0.06 9.69 -0.80
C PHE A 23 -0.28 10.22 -2.20
N ASP A 24 -0.73 11.47 -2.25
CA ASP A 24 -1.07 12.21 -3.46
C ASP A 24 -0.01 13.27 -3.82
N TYR A 25 -0.27 14.06 -4.88
CA TYR A 25 0.63 15.17 -5.26
C TYR A 25 0.78 16.24 -4.17
N ASP A 26 -0.20 16.38 -3.27
CA ASP A 26 -0.16 17.32 -2.14
C ASP A 26 0.62 16.77 -0.94
N LEU A 27 1.25 15.59 -1.08
CA LEU A 27 1.97 14.87 -0.02
C LEU A 27 1.07 14.53 1.17
N LYS A 28 -0.25 14.45 0.97
CA LYS A 28 -1.20 14.10 2.02
C LYS A 28 -1.42 12.59 2.05
N PRO A 29 -1.57 11.98 3.25
CA PRO A 29 -1.91 10.57 3.35
C PRO A 29 -3.29 10.31 2.72
N LYS A 30 -3.32 9.44 1.71
CA LYS A 30 -4.55 8.96 1.06
C LYS A 30 -4.66 7.44 1.27
N GLU A 31 -4.80 7.06 2.54
CA GLU A 31 -4.91 5.66 2.97
C GLU A 31 -6.17 5.02 2.38
N THR A 32 -6.00 3.91 1.65
CA THR A 32 -7.09 3.12 1.05
C THR A 32 -7.90 2.36 2.09
N PHE A 33 -7.28 2.03 3.24
CA PHE A 33 -7.94 1.34 4.34
C PHE A 33 -8.27 2.31 5.47
N PRO A 34 -9.41 2.18 6.18
CA PRO A 34 -9.79 3.04 7.32
C PRO A 34 -9.00 2.67 8.59
N ILE A 35 -7.72 2.35 8.44
CA ILE A 35 -6.83 1.85 9.46
C ILE A 35 -5.52 2.59 9.26
N ASN A 36 -5.00 3.21 10.33
CA ASN A 36 -3.71 3.91 10.28
C ASN A 36 -2.61 3.00 9.71
N GLN A 37 -2.16 3.33 8.50
CA GLN A 37 -1.19 2.58 7.70
C GLN A 37 0.25 3.04 7.95
N ALA A 38 0.43 4.15 8.65
CA ALA A 38 1.72 4.62 9.14
C ALA A 38 2.30 3.70 10.25
N GLN A 39 1.49 2.79 10.80
CA GLN A 39 1.95 1.76 11.72
C GLN A 39 2.39 0.49 11.01
N GLU A 40 3.46 -0.12 11.51
CA GLU A 40 3.93 -1.42 11.04
C GLU A 40 2.88 -2.51 11.26
N ARG A 41 2.43 -3.14 10.18
CA ARG A 41 1.41 -4.21 10.25
C ARG A 41 1.84 -5.46 9.52
N PHE A 42 1.69 -6.59 10.20
CA PHE A 42 1.88 -7.91 9.61
C PHE A 42 0.82 -8.21 8.55
N SER A 43 -0.41 -7.70 8.71
CA SER A 43 -1.47 -7.84 7.71
C SER A 43 -1.12 -7.17 6.37
N MET A 44 -0.51 -5.99 6.42
CA MET A 44 -0.04 -5.26 5.23
C MET A 44 1.17 -5.96 4.58
N TYR A 45 2.03 -6.58 5.39
CA TYR A 45 3.11 -7.44 4.90
C TYR A 45 2.55 -8.66 4.15
N LEU A 46 1.53 -9.33 4.70
CA LEU A 46 0.87 -10.47 4.07
C LEU A 46 0.16 -10.07 2.77
N LEU A 47 -0.52 -8.92 2.77
CA LEU A 47 -1.16 -8.35 1.57
C LEU A 47 -0.14 -8.10 0.46
N LYS A 48 1.03 -7.51 0.79
CA LYS A 48 2.11 -7.31 -0.18
C LYS A 48 2.69 -8.62 -0.68
N ALA A 49 2.93 -9.58 0.21
CA ALA A 49 3.60 -10.83 -0.12
C ALA A 49 2.74 -11.78 -0.96
N PHE A 50 1.42 -11.83 -0.72
CA PHE A 50 0.52 -12.80 -1.35
C PHE A 50 -0.62 -12.16 -2.13
N GLY A 51 -1.16 -11.03 -1.67
CA GLY A 51 -2.29 -10.35 -2.32
C GLY A 51 -1.88 -9.58 -3.58
N LEU A 52 -0.83 -8.77 -3.52
CA LEU A 52 -0.37 -7.97 -4.67
C LEU A 52 0.06 -8.82 -5.88
N PRO A 53 0.80 -9.94 -5.72
CA PRO A 53 1.11 -10.79 -6.85
C PRO A 53 -0.13 -11.39 -7.50
N ALA A 54 -1.07 -11.90 -6.70
CA ALA A 54 -2.31 -12.45 -7.23
C ALA A 54 -3.14 -11.38 -7.97
N MET A 55 -3.30 -10.20 -7.39
CA MET A 55 -4.02 -9.09 -8.02
C MET A 55 -3.34 -8.63 -9.32
N TYR A 56 -2.01 -8.55 -9.35
CA TYR A 56 -1.26 -8.20 -10.54
C TYR A 56 -1.47 -9.20 -11.68
N TRP A 57 -1.33 -10.50 -11.38
CA TRP A 57 -1.44 -11.56 -12.40
C TRP A 57 -2.87 -11.85 -12.86
N TYR A 58 -3.87 -11.70 -11.98
CA TYR A 58 -5.26 -12.08 -12.28
C TYR A 58 -6.22 -10.89 -12.48
N GLY A 59 -5.83 -9.67 -12.14
CA GLY A 59 -6.70 -8.48 -12.19
C GLY A 59 -6.17 -7.30 -12.98
N MET A 60 -4.86 -7.23 -13.25
CA MET A 60 -4.25 -6.13 -13.99
C MET A 60 -3.75 -6.53 -15.39
N LEU A 61 -3.29 -7.78 -15.54
CA LEU A 61 -3.03 -8.43 -16.83
C LEU A 61 -4.31 -9.00 -17.44
#